data_AF-A0A160KRI4-F1
#
_entry.id   AF-A0A160KRI4-F1
#
_cell.length_a   1.000
_cell.length_b   1.000
_cell.length_c   1.000
_cell.angle_alpha   90.00
_cell.angle_beta   90.00
_cell.angle_gamma   90.00
#
_symmetry.space_group_name_H-M   'P 1'
#
loop_
_entity.id
_entity.type
_entity.pdbx_description
1 polymer ?
#
loop_
_entity_poly.entity_id
_entity_poly.type
_entity_poly.pdbx_seq_one_letter_code
_entity_poly.pdbx_strand_id
1 'polypeptide(L)'
;MSTTDTVVQLSNGLSCSVPPDSPLATMLHSQRTWIGPDARTRLDILRRAKTVAIVGASPNPARSSFFVATYLQQSSDYELYFVNPNATEILGQPVYRSLAELPVVPDIVDVFRRASDIPAVIDDVLAVGAPTVWVQLGIWNQEAAEYGESKGLTVVMDRCIKVEHARFHGGLHLLGFDTGQISARKTLR
;
A
#
# COMPACT_ATOMS: atom_id res chain seq x y z
N MET A 1 -5.47 14.86 30.48
CA MET A 1 -4.62 14.04 29.60
C MET A 1 -4.13 14.98 28.52
N SER A 2 -2.82 15.15 28.40
CA SER A 2 -2.17 16.25 27.67
C SER A 2 -2.53 16.22 26.18
N THR A 3 -3.35 17.16 25.72
CA THR A 3 -3.62 17.42 24.30
C THR A 3 -2.47 18.26 23.77
N THR A 4 -1.51 17.63 23.10
CA THR A 4 -0.39 18.35 22.48
C THR A 4 -0.93 19.12 21.27
N ASP A 5 -0.82 20.45 21.29
CA ASP A 5 -1.23 21.30 20.18
C ASP A 5 -0.46 20.95 18.89
N THR A 6 -1.16 20.86 17.77
CA THR A 6 -0.52 20.64 16.46
C THR A 6 0.06 21.98 15.98
N VAL A 7 1.38 22.04 15.81
CA VAL A 7 2.08 23.24 15.32
C VAL A 7 2.11 23.21 13.79
N VAL A 8 1.53 24.23 13.17
CA VAL A 8 1.39 24.34 11.72
C VAL A 8 2.32 25.43 11.21
N GLN A 9 3.11 25.13 10.18
CA GLN A 9 3.96 26.09 9.48
C GLN A 9 3.20 26.71 8.30
N LEU A 10 3.11 28.04 8.30
CA LEU A 10 2.48 28.83 7.25
C LEU A 10 3.50 29.13 6.13
N SER A 11 3.00 29.45 4.93
CA SER A 11 3.82 29.77 3.75
C SER A 11 4.73 30.99 3.91
N ASN A 12 4.49 31.81 4.94
CA ASN A 12 5.32 32.97 5.31
C ASN A 12 6.37 32.64 6.39
N GLY A 13 6.56 31.36 6.74
CA GLY A 13 7.54 30.90 7.73
C GLY A 13 7.11 31.10 9.19
N LEU A 14 5.86 31.48 9.45
CA LEU A 14 5.32 31.59 10.80
C LEU A 14 4.66 30.28 11.23
N SER A 15 4.82 29.95 12.52
CA SER A 15 4.13 28.81 13.13
C SER A 15 2.91 29.24 13.93
N CYS A 16 1.80 28.52 13.83
CA CYS A 16 0.63 28.70 14.68
C CYS A 16 0.24 27.39 15.37
N SER A 17 -0.13 27.45 16.65
CA SER A 17 -0.70 26.32 17.39
C SER A 17 -2.18 26.20 17.05
N VAL A 18 -2.58 25.07 16.48
CA VAL A 18 -3.98 24.80 16.14
C VAL A 18 -4.55 23.81 17.17
N PRO A 19 -5.71 24.11 17.79
CA PRO A 19 -6.36 23.18 18.70
C PRO A 19 -6.68 21.87 17.97
N PRO A 20 -6.37 20.70 18.57
CA PRO A 20 -6.49 19.41 17.89
C PRO A 20 -7.92 19.08 17.43
N ASP A 21 -8.94 19.59 18.13
CA ASP A 21 -10.35 19.35 17.80
C ASP A 21 -10.94 20.37 16.80
N SER A 22 -10.13 21.30 16.27
CA SER A 22 -10.64 22.33 15.37
C SER A 22 -10.90 21.81 13.94
N PRO A 23 -11.90 22.35 13.22
CA PRO A 23 -12.10 22.03 11.80
C PRO A 23 -10.86 22.30 10.93
N LEU A 24 -10.05 23.29 11.32
CA LEU A 24 -8.79 23.62 10.66
C LEU A 24 -7.72 22.55 10.92
N ALA A 25 -7.61 22.02 12.14
CA ALA A 25 -6.74 20.86 12.41
C ALA A 25 -7.18 19.68 11.56
N THR A 26 -8.46 19.33 11.54
CA THR A 26 -8.98 18.25 10.68
C THR A 26 -8.67 18.48 9.20
N MET A 27 -8.83 19.71 8.71
CA MET A 27 -8.53 20.06 7.32
C MET A 27 -7.02 20.00 7.02
N LEU A 28 -6.15 20.40 7.94
CA LEU A 28 -4.70 20.35 7.77
C LEU A 28 -4.18 18.90 7.82
N HIS A 29 -4.72 18.06 8.70
CA HIS A 29 -4.46 16.61 8.67
C HIS A 29 -4.96 15.95 7.38
N SER A 30 -5.94 16.56 6.68
CA SER A 30 -6.41 16.09 5.38
C SER A 30 -5.54 16.53 4.20
N GLN A 31 -4.67 17.52 4.38
CA GLN A 31 -3.77 17.99 3.33
C GLN A 31 -2.56 17.06 3.22
N ARG A 32 -2.73 16.00 2.43
CA ARG A 32 -1.62 15.15 1.99
C ARG A 32 -0.66 16.00 1.14
N THR A 33 0.58 16.13 1.58
CA THR A 33 1.63 16.80 0.78
C THR A 33 2.57 15.81 0.11
N TRP A 34 2.64 14.57 0.60
CA TRP A 34 3.34 13.47 -0.08
C TRP A 34 2.66 13.09 -1.40
N ILE A 35 3.48 12.92 -2.44
CA ILE A 35 3.05 12.54 -3.78
C ILE A 35 3.67 11.19 -4.12
N GLY A 36 2.84 10.16 -4.15
CA GLY A 36 3.25 8.82 -4.57
C GLY A 36 3.44 8.67 -6.08
N PRO A 37 3.92 7.50 -6.53
CA PRO A 37 4.16 7.22 -7.95
C PRO A 37 2.88 7.32 -8.78
N ASP A 38 3.02 7.84 -9.99
CA ASP A 38 1.91 7.95 -10.95
C ASP A 38 1.45 6.58 -11.48
N ALA A 39 0.38 6.57 -12.29
CA ALA A 39 -0.18 5.31 -12.79
C ALA A 39 0.81 4.50 -13.63
N ARG A 40 1.66 5.17 -14.43
CA ARG A 40 2.64 4.50 -15.28
C ARG A 40 3.77 3.87 -14.45
N THR A 41 4.26 4.59 -13.45
CA THR A 41 5.28 4.09 -12.52
C THR A 41 4.74 2.89 -11.74
N ARG A 42 3.49 2.94 -11.28
CA ARG A 42 2.84 1.79 -10.63
C ARG A 42 2.71 0.58 -11.56
N LEU A 43 2.36 0.79 -12.83
CA LEU A 43 2.38 -0.29 -13.83
C LEU A 43 3.75 -0.93 -13.98
N ASP A 44 4.82 -0.12 -14.03
CA ASP A 44 6.18 -0.62 -14.17
C ASP A 44 6.64 -1.39 -12.92
N ILE A 45 6.23 -0.95 -11.73
CA ILE A 45 6.42 -1.70 -10.47
C ILE A 45 5.75 -3.08 -10.56
N LEU A 46 4.46 -3.10 -10.92
CA LEU A 46 3.68 -4.34 -11.03
C LEU A 46 4.28 -5.30 -12.06
N ARG A 47 4.68 -4.81 -13.24
CA ARG A 47 5.28 -5.67 -14.29
C ARG A 47 6.62 -6.27 -13.94
N ARG A 48 7.41 -5.60 -13.10
CA ARG A 48 8.74 -6.10 -12.69
C ARG A 48 8.65 -7.12 -11.55
N ALA A 49 7.61 -7.04 -10.73
CA ALA A 49 7.42 -7.93 -9.61
C ALA A 49 7.08 -9.35 -10.07
N LYS A 50 7.60 -10.33 -9.34
CA LYS A 50 7.24 -11.75 -9.45
C LYS A 50 6.67 -12.27 -8.15
N THR A 51 7.10 -11.71 -7.02
CA THR A 51 6.73 -12.16 -5.68
C THR A 51 6.01 -11.05 -4.92
N VAL A 52 4.90 -11.39 -4.25
CA VAL A 52 4.12 -10.45 -3.44
C VAL A 52 3.87 -11.05 -2.06
N ALA A 53 4.34 -10.37 -1.01
CA ALA A 53 4.05 -10.73 0.37
C ALA A 53 2.89 -9.89 0.91
N ILE A 54 1.78 -10.51 1.31
CA ILE A 54 0.59 -9.84 1.84
C ILE A 54 0.64 -9.84 3.37
N VAL A 55 0.97 -8.69 3.94
CA VAL A 55 1.02 -8.44 5.39
C VAL A 55 -0.36 -8.07 5.91
N GLY A 56 -0.85 -8.85 6.89
CA GLY A 56 -2.23 -8.75 7.36
C GLY A 56 -3.21 -9.55 6.49
N ALA A 57 -2.71 -10.57 5.77
CA ALA A 57 -3.53 -11.56 5.11
C ALA A 57 -4.50 -12.21 6.12
N SER A 58 -5.77 -12.38 5.76
CA SER A 58 -6.78 -12.93 6.66
C SER A 58 -7.52 -14.07 5.98
N PRO A 59 -7.81 -15.20 6.66
CA PRO A 59 -8.65 -16.27 6.11
C PRO A 59 -10.14 -15.90 6.07
N ASN A 60 -10.56 -14.84 6.77
CA ASN A 60 -11.96 -14.41 6.78
C ASN A 60 -12.36 -13.79 5.43
N PRO A 61 -13.35 -14.37 4.71
CA PRO A 61 -13.81 -13.87 3.43
C PRO A 61 -14.40 -12.45 3.44
N ALA A 62 -14.82 -11.93 4.60
CA ALA A 62 -15.33 -10.57 4.72
C ALA A 62 -14.20 -9.50 4.70
N ARG A 63 -12.93 -9.91 4.78
CA ARG A 63 -11.78 -8.99 4.83
C ARG A 63 -11.29 -8.67 3.42
N SER A 64 -10.96 -7.41 3.19
CA SER A 64 -10.40 -6.94 1.91
C SER A 64 -9.15 -7.71 1.49
N SER A 65 -8.28 -8.06 2.45
CA SER A 65 -7.08 -8.85 2.18
C SER A 65 -7.37 -10.23 1.61
N PHE A 66 -8.47 -10.89 2.02
CA PHE A 66 -8.89 -12.17 1.44
C PHE A 66 -9.29 -12.00 -0.03
N PHE A 67 -10.12 -10.99 -0.34
CA PHE A 67 -10.54 -10.73 -1.72
C PHE A 67 -9.39 -10.36 -2.66
N VAL A 68 -8.43 -9.57 -2.18
CA VAL A 68 -7.25 -9.19 -2.97
C VAL A 68 -6.35 -10.40 -3.19
N ALA A 69 -6.09 -11.20 -2.15
CA ALA A 69 -5.33 -12.44 -2.25
C ALA A 69 -5.94 -13.40 -3.28
N THR A 70 -7.25 -13.67 -3.20
CA THR A 70 -7.95 -14.54 -4.16
C THR A 70 -7.85 -14.00 -5.59
N TYR A 71 -8.02 -12.69 -5.78
CA TYR A 71 -7.87 -12.08 -7.11
C TYR A 71 -6.46 -12.26 -7.67
N LEU A 72 -5.43 -11.95 -6.90
CA LEU A 72 -4.04 -12.08 -7.36
C LEU A 72 -3.72 -13.55 -7.67
N GLN A 73 -4.16 -14.50 -6.84
CA GLN A 73 -3.93 -15.93 -7.08
C GLN A 73 -4.61 -16.44 -8.36
N GLN A 74 -5.74 -15.85 -8.75
CA GLN A 74 -6.53 -16.30 -9.92
C GLN A 74 -6.23 -15.52 -11.20
N SER A 75 -5.76 -14.28 -11.09
CA SER A 75 -5.71 -13.32 -12.20
C SER A 75 -4.33 -12.72 -12.42
N SER A 76 -3.30 -13.17 -11.70
CA SER A 76 -1.91 -12.73 -11.90
C SER A 76 -0.96 -13.93 -11.85
N ASP A 77 0.26 -13.73 -12.35
CA ASP A 77 1.32 -14.73 -12.32
C ASP A 77 2.25 -14.55 -11.10
N TYR A 78 1.84 -13.79 -10.09
CA TYR A 78 2.65 -13.56 -8.90
C TYR A 78 2.72 -14.80 -8.00
N GLU A 79 3.90 -15.09 -7.48
CA GLU A 79 4.06 -15.97 -6.33
C GLU A 79 3.67 -15.21 -5.06
N LEU A 80 2.61 -15.68 -4.40
CA LEU A 80 2.06 -15.03 -3.21
C LEU A 80 2.61 -15.64 -1.93
N TYR A 81 2.93 -14.78 -0.96
CA TYR A 81 3.30 -15.17 0.39
C TYR A 81 2.36 -14.49 1.39
N PHE A 82 1.79 -15.25 2.33
CA PHE A 82 0.86 -14.71 3.31
C PHE A 82 1.55 -14.49 4.65
N VAL A 83 1.40 -13.29 5.23
CA VAL A 83 1.98 -12.95 6.53
C VAL A 83 0.87 -12.60 7.52
N ASN A 84 0.68 -13.47 8.51
CA ASN A 84 -0.24 -13.26 9.62
C ASN A 84 0.14 -14.17 10.82
N PRO A 85 0.51 -13.61 11.98
CA PRO A 85 0.93 -14.41 13.14
C PRO A 85 -0.18 -15.27 13.77
N ASN A 86 -1.45 -15.07 13.39
CA ASN A 86 -2.61 -15.73 13.96
C ASN A 86 -3.25 -16.76 13.02
N ALA A 87 -2.68 -17.02 11.85
CA ALA A 87 -3.17 -18.00 10.90
C ALA A 87 -2.04 -18.93 10.45
N THR A 88 -2.37 -20.16 10.10
CA THR A 88 -1.40 -21.16 9.63
C THR A 88 -1.54 -21.45 8.14
N GLU A 89 -2.74 -21.29 7.59
CA GLU A 89 -3.06 -21.55 6.19
C GLU A 89 -4.10 -20.55 5.68
N ILE A 90 -3.87 -20.00 4.49
CA ILE A 90 -4.81 -19.11 3.77
C ILE A 90 -4.81 -19.54 2.31
N LEU A 91 -5.99 -19.76 1.72
CA LEU A 91 -6.17 -20.13 0.31
C LEU A 91 -5.32 -21.35 -0.13
N GLY A 92 -5.17 -22.34 0.76
CA GLY A 92 -4.40 -23.56 0.49
C GLY A 92 -2.88 -23.36 0.52
N GLN A 93 -2.38 -22.21 0.99
CA GLN A 93 -0.96 -21.91 1.08
C GLN A 93 -0.52 -21.65 2.53
N PRO A 94 0.75 -21.97 2.86
CA PRO A 94 1.31 -21.71 4.18
C PRO A 94 1.34 -20.21 4.50
N VAL A 95 1.15 -19.91 5.78
CA VAL A 95 1.21 -18.54 6.31
C VAL A 95 2.43 -18.40 7.23
N TYR A 96 3.15 -17.30 7.09
CA TYR A 96 4.32 -16.94 7.87
C TYR A 96 3.93 -15.94 8.97
N ARG A 97 4.64 -15.95 10.11
CA ARG A 97 4.28 -15.05 11.22
C ARG A 97 4.80 -13.63 11.03
N SER A 98 5.91 -13.48 10.30
CA SER A 98 6.57 -12.20 10.03
C SER A 98 7.23 -12.21 8.64
N LEU A 99 7.62 -11.03 8.15
CA LEU A 99 8.38 -10.90 6.90
C LEU A 99 9.75 -11.58 6.98
N ALA A 100 10.37 -11.60 8.15
CA ALA A 100 11.68 -12.23 8.37
C ALA A 100 11.66 -13.76 8.25
N GLU A 101 10.49 -14.39 8.36
CA GLU A 101 10.32 -15.84 8.19
C GLU A 101 10.09 -16.27 6.74
N LEU A 102 9.97 -15.31 5.81
CA LEU A 102 9.77 -15.63 4.39
C LEU A 102 11.01 -16.33 3.81
N PRO A 103 10.80 -17.34 2.94
CA PRO A 103 11.91 -18.05 2.28
C PRO A 103 12.60 -17.20 1.20
N VAL A 104 12.01 -16.06 0.84
CA VAL A 104 12.48 -15.14 -0.20
C VAL A 104 12.32 -13.70 0.28
N VAL A 105 13.09 -12.78 -0.31
CA VAL A 105 12.81 -11.36 -0.21
C VAL A 105 11.75 -11.00 -1.25
N PRO A 106 10.54 -10.57 -0.84
CA PRO A 106 9.47 -10.27 -1.79
C PRO A 106 9.76 -8.99 -2.59
N ASP A 107 9.36 -8.95 -3.86
CA ASP A 107 9.49 -7.75 -4.70
C ASP A 107 8.54 -6.64 -4.23
N ILE A 108 7.35 -7.03 -3.78
CA ILE A 108 6.33 -6.13 -3.23
C ILE A 108 5.84 -6.66 -1.88
N VAL A 109 5.87 -5.81 -0.86
CA VAL A 109 5.18 -6.04 0.42
C VAL A 109 3.84 -5.29 0.40
N ASP A 110 2.73 -6.02 0.27
CA ASP A 110 1.36 -5.50 0.24
C ASP A 110 0.74 -5.47 1.64
N VAL A 111 0.31 -4.30 2.11
CA VAL A 111 0.03 -4.05 3.54
C VAL A 111 -1.44 -3.74 3.80
N PHE A 112 -2.08 -4.57 4.63
CA PHE A 112 -3.46 -4.43 5.11
C PHE A 112 -3.55 -4.12 6.63
N ARG A 113 -2.52 -3.47 7.18
CA ARG A 113 -2.46 -3.04 8.59
C ARG A 113 -3.00 -1.62 8.74
N ARG A 114 -3.28 -1.19 9.98
CA ARG A 114 -3.81 0.16 10.23
C ARG A 114 -2.71 1.20 10.00
N ALA A 115 -3.10 2.45 9.73
CA ALA A 115 -2.16 3.55 9.48
C ALA A 115 -1.13 3.74 10.62
N SER A 116 -1.54 3.49 11.87
CA SER A 116 -0.67 3.50 13.06
C SER A 116 0.46 2.48 13.01
N ASP A 117 0.28 1.39 12.27
CA ASP A 117 1.22 0.27 12.23
C ASP A 117 2.21 0.43 11.05
N ILE A 118 1.96 1.37 10.13
CA ILE A 118 2.76 1.57 8.92
C ILE A 118 4.23 1.91 9.20
N PRO A 119 4.58 2.77 10.17
CA PRO A 119 6.00 3.03 10.48
C PRO A 119 6.77 1.74 10.81
N ALA A 120 6.22 0.89 11.67
CA ALA A 120 6.84 -0.38 12.04
C ALA A 120 6.89 -1.36 10.86
N VAL A 121 5.87 -1.39 10.00
CA VAL A 121 5.90 -2.22 8.79
C VAL A 121 6.99 -1.75 7.82
N ILE A 122 7.22 -0.44 7.69
CA ILE A 122 8.31 0.08 6.85
C ILE A 122 9.67 -0.34 7.40
N ASP A 123 9.87 -0.30 8.71
CA ASP A 123 11.09 -0.83 9.33
C ASP A 123 11.28 -2.32 9.02
N ASP A 124 10.22 -3.13 9.11
CA ASP A 124 10.28 -4.56 8.76
C ASP A 124 10.62 -4.77 7.26
N VAL A 125 10.02 -3.97 6.36
CA VAL A 125 10.26 -4.02 4.91
C VAL A 125 11.72 -3.69 4.59
N LEU A 126 12.25 -2.63 5.21
CA LEU A 126 13.65 -2.22 5.07
C LEU A 126 14.59 -3.30 5.62
N ALA A 127 14.25 -3.91 6.76
CA ALA A 127 15.07 -4.95 7.39
C ALA A 127 15.18 -6.21 6.53
N VAL A 128 14.10 -6.62 5.85
CA VAL A 128 14.15 -7.77 4.91
C VAL A 128 14.75 -7.40 3.55
N GLY A 129 14.94 -6.10 3.27
CA GLY A 129 15.52 -5.62 2.02
C GLY A 129 14.57 -5.66 0.82
N ALA A 130 13.26 -5.66 1.06
CA ALA A 130 12.29 -5.61 -0.03
C ALA A 130 12.29 -4.22 -0.71
N PRO A 131 12.27 -4.15 -2.04
CA PRO A 131 12.46 -2.88 -2.75
C PRO A 131 11.19 -2.02 -2.79
N THR A 132 10.00 -2.61 -2.57
CA THR A 132 8.71 -1.92 -2.66
C THR A 132 7.80 -2.24 -1.50
N VAL A 133 7.22 -1.21 -0.88
CA VAL A 133 6.05 -1.33 -0.01
C VAL A 133 4.81 -0.79 -0.71
N TRP A 134 3.72 -1.54 -0.62
CA TRP A 134 2.43 -1.20 -1.19
C TRP A 134 1.37 -1.18 -0.10
N VAL A 135 0.99 0.02 0.34
CA VAL A 135 -0.02 0.24 1.37
C VAL A 135 -1.38 0.39 0.72
N GLN A 136 -2.32 -0.45 1.15
CA GLN A 136 -3.63 -0.59 0.51
C GLN A 136 -4.52 0.65 0.62
N LEU A 137 -5.56 0.65 -0.21
CA LEU A 137 -6.54 1.73 -0.32
C LEU A 137 -7.14 2.09 1.05
N GLY A 138 -7.20 3.39 1.34
CA GLY A 138 -7.69 3.96 2.58
C GLY A 138 -6.65 4.05 3.70
N ILE A 139 -5.43 3.55 3.48
CA ILE A 139 -4.35 3.53 4.48
C ILE A 139 -3.16 4.33 3.94
N TRP A 140 -2.64 5.24 4.78
CA TRP A 140 -1.48 6.07 4.45
C TRP A 140 -0.82 6.61 5.71
N ASN A 141 0.48 6.90 5.63
CA ASN A 141 1.25 7.61 6.64
C ASN A 141 2.38 8.36 5.91
N GLN A 142 2.31 9.69 5.89
CA GLN A 142 3.24 10.52 5.12
C GLN A 142 4.67 10.46 5.66
N GLU A 143 4.85 10.62 6.97
CA GLU A 143 6.18 10.59 7.60
C GLU A 143 6.87 9.25 7.36
N ALA A 144 6.10 8.15 7.42
CA ALA A 144 6.61 6.81 7.16
C ALA A 144 7.04 6.67 5.68
N ALA A 145 6.28 7.23 4.73
CA ALA A 145 6.63 7.20 3.33
C ALA A 145 7.92 7.97 3.01
N GLU A 146 8.02 9.21 3.52
CA GLU A 146 9.23 10.03 3.35
C GLU A 146 10.46 9.35 3.98
N TYR A 147 10.28 8.75 5.16
CA TYR A 147 11.33 7.96 5.79
C TYR A 147 11.76 6.77 4.94
N GLY A 148 10.82 5.97 4.45
CA GLY A 148 11.11 4.84 3.56
C GLY A 148 11.84 5.27 2.28
N GLU A 149 11.35 6.32 1.62
CA GLU A 149 11.95 6.88 0.40
C GLU A 149 13.38 7.39 0.66
N SER A 150 13.64 8.01 1.81
CA SER A 150 15.00 8.44 2.20
C SER A 150 16.01 7.30 2.32
N LYS A 151 15.52 6.06 2.47
CA LYS A 151 16.30 4.81 2.51
C LYS A 151 16.32 4.07 1.18
N GLY A 152 15.72 4.64 0.13
CA GLY A 152 15.65 4.05 -1.20
C GLY A 152 14.47 3.07 -1.40
N LEU A 153 13.53 3.00 -0.46
CA LEU A 153 12.32 2.19 -0.61
C LEU A 153 11.36 2.83 -1.60
N THR A 154 10.82 2.05 -2.53
CA THR A 154 9.69 2.50 -3.36
C THR A 154 8.41 2.41 -2.53
N VAL A 155 7.75 3.54 -2.30
CA VAL A 155 6.52 3.59 -1.49
C VAL A 155 5.31 3.85 -2.38
N VAL A 156 4.33 2.95 -2.32
CA VAL A 156 2.98 3.16 -2.88
C VAL A 156 2.01 3.17 -1.72
N MET A 157 1.17 4.19 -1.58
CA MET A 157 0.14 4.24 -0.53
C MET A 157 -1.22 4.65 -1.08
N ASP A 158 -2.27 4.29 -0.34
CA ASP A 158 -3.66 4.58 -0.69
C ASP A 158 -4.02 4.09 -2.10
N ARG A 159 -3.49 2.94 -2.50
CA ARG A 159 -3.78 2.29 -3.79
C ARG A 159 -4.06 0.83 -3.56
N CYS A 160 -5.12 0.31 -4.18
CA CYS A 160 -5.39 -1.13 -4.13
C CYS A 160 -4.60 -1.83 -5.23
N ILE A 161 -3.75 -2.81 -4.87
CA ILE A 161 -2.94 -3.55 -5.83
C ILE A 161 -3.81 -4.29 -6.86
N LYS A 162 -4.96 -4.85 -6.43
CA LYS A 162 -5.95 -5.48 -7.34
C LYS A 162 -6.49 -4.48 -8.35
N VAL A 163 -6.87 -3.28 -7.90
CA VAL A 163 -7.46 -2.26 -8.78
C VAL A 163 -6.41 -1.78 -9.78
N GLU A 164 -5.19 -1.50 -9.33
CA GLU A 164 -4.11 -1.09 -10.21
C GLU A 164 -3.71 -2.22 -11.17
N HIS A 165 -3.63 -3.47 -10.71
CA HIS A 165 -3.43 -4.63 -11.60
C HIS A 165 -4.52 -4.73 -12.67
N ALA A 166 -5.81 -4.70 -12.27
CA ALA A 166 -6.96 -4.78 -13.18
C ALA A 166 -7.04 -3.59 -14.14
N ARG A 167 -6.63 -2.39 -13.69
CA ARG A 167 -6.57 -1.17 -14.49
C ARG A 167 -5.75 -1.39 -15.76
N PHE A 168 -4.63 -2.13 -15.68
CA PHE A 168 -3.73 -2.37 -16.81
C PHE A 168 -4.00 -3.67 -17.59
N HIS A 169 -4.70 -4.65 -17.00
CA HIS A 169 -5.07 -5.90 -17.68
C HIS A 169 -6.37 -5.79 -18.52
N GLY A 170 -7.03 -4.62 -18.49
CA GLY A 170 -8.15 -4.30 -19.37
C GLY A 170 -9.52 -4.54 -18.74
N GLY A 171 -10.55 -3.96 -19.36
CA GLY A 171 -11.96 -4.15 -18.95
C GLY A 171 -12.47 -3.23 -17.85
N LEU A 172 -11.60 -2.66 -17.00
CA LEU A 172 -12.06 -1.74 -15.94
C LEU A 172 -12.75 -0.48 -16.50
N HIS A 173 -12.26 0.03 -17.63
CA HIS A 173 -12.90 1.14 -18.36
C HIS A 173 -14.29 0.78 -18.93
N LEU A 174 -14.54 -0.49 -19.25
CA LEU A 174 -15.86 -0.96 -19.71
C LEU A 174 -16.89 -0.93 -18.58
N LEU A 175 -16.43 -0.94 -17.34
CA LEU A 175 -17.25 -0.80 -16.14
C LEU A 175 -17.38 0.68 -15.71
N GLY A 176 -16.97 1.63 -16.55
CA GLY A 176 -17.11 3.07 -16.30
C GLY A 176 -16.04 3.70 -15.41
N PHE A 177 -14.96 2.98 -15.08
CA PHE A 177 -13.87 3.54 -14.29
C PHE A 177 -12.89 4.33 -15.17
N ASP A 178 -12.51 5.52 -14.73
CA ASP A 178 -11.39 6.26 -15.34
C ASP A 178 -10.07 5.54 -15.00
N THR A 179 -9.52 4.86 -16.00
CA THR A 179 -8.25 4.14 -15.90
C THR A 179 -7.05 5.04 -16.19
N GLY A 180 -7.22 6.32 -16.51
CA GLY A 180 -6.13 7.23 -16.89
C GLY A 180 -5.19 6.68 -17.98
N GLN A 181 -5.65 5.67 -18.73
CA GLN A 181 -4.92 5.04 -19.80
C GLN A 181 -5.62 5.38 -21.10
N ILE A 182 -4.90 6.08 -21.97
CA ILE A 182 -5.32 6.32 -23.34
C ILE A 182 -4.39 5.49 -24.21
N SER A 183 -4.94 4.50 -24.90
CA SER A 183 -4.20 3.63 -25.82
C SER A 183 -5.00 3.42 -27.10
N ALA A 184 -4.35 3.61 -28.25
CA ALA A 184 -4.90 3.24 -29.56
C ALA A 184 -4.62 1.77 -29.92
N ARG A 185 -3.88 1.03 -29.07
CA ARG A 185 -3.52 -0.38 -29.30
C ARG A 185 -4.61 -1.29 -28.75
N LYS A 186 -5.04 -2.26 -29.56
CA LYS A 186 -5.97 -3.31 -29.15
C LYS A 186 -5.27 -4.22 -28.13
N THR A 187 -5.81 -4.32 -26.92
CA THR A 187 -5.35 -5.30 -25.92
C THR A 187 -5.60 -6.70 -26.47
N LEU A 188 -4.54 -7.46 -26.70
CA LEU A 188 -4.64 -8.87 -27.07
C LEU A 188 -5.25 -9.61 -25.87
N ARG A 189 -6.39 -10.25 -26.09
CA ARG A 189 -7.05 -11.12 -25.12
C ARG A 189 -6.44 -12.50 -25.15
#